data_AF-A0A9X3X7W8-F1
#
_entry.id   AF-A0A9X3X7W8-F1
#
_cell.length_a   1.000
_cell.length_b   1.000
_cell.length_c   1.000
_cell.angle_alpha   90.00
_cell.angle_beta   90.00
_cell.angle_gamma   90.00
#
_symmetry.space_group_name_H-M   'P 1'
#
loop_
_entity.id
_entity.type
_entity.pdbx_description
1 polymer ?
#
loop_
_entity_poly.entity_id
_entity_poly.type
_entity_poly.pdbx_seq_one_letter_code
_entity_poly.pdbx_strand_id
1 'polypeptide(L)'
;MRAKFRSHVLALGAALGWVVLGTPPSMAAQPEGSCPPGWELWTVRKLVNFAAPRFEDAIRGTDNNDDNFLCVKFDKRDPRVFTYIDNSLPEEEDP
;
A
#
# COMPACT_ATOMS: atom_id res chain seq x y z
N MET A 1 76.02 13.15 0.26
CA MET A 1 75.26 12.00 -0.26
C MET A 1 73.81 12.42 -0.45
N ARG A 2 73.27 12.29 -1.68
CA ARG A 2 71.90 12.67 -2.09
C ARG A 2 71.04 11.41 -2.21
N ALA A 3 69.80 11.44 -1.72
CA ALA A 3 68.57 10.90 -2.37
C ALA A 3 67.39 10.93 -1.38
N LYS A 4 66.42 11.84 -1.58
CA LYS A 4 65.08 11.60 -2.18
C LYS A 4 64.03 11.03 -1.19
N PHE A 5 63.45 11.92 -0.39
CA PHE A 5 62.12 11.71 0.17
C PHE A 5 61.09 11.79 -0.96
N ARG A 6 60.47 10.66 -1.29
CA ARG A 6 59.32 10.60 -2.20
C ARG A 6 58.09 11.10 -1.45
N SER A 7 57.81 12.39 -1.61
CA SER A 7 56.54 13.00 -1.25
C SER A 7 55.47 12.43 -2.19
N HIS A 8 54.49 11.69 -1.67
CA HIS A 8 53.30 11.30 -2.42
C HIS A 8 52.17 12.21 -1.96
N VAL A 9 52.00 13.30 -2.69
CA VAL A 9 50.81 14.14 -2.64
C VAL A 9 49.70 13.31 -3.30
N LEU A 10 48.82 12.71 -2.49
CA LEU A 10 47.54 12.19 -2.94
C LEU A 10 46.49 13.27 -2.66
N ALA A 11 46.22 14.08 -3.70
CA ALA A 11 45.04 14.91 -3.78
C ALA A 11 44.16 14.33 -4.90
N LEU A 12 42.97 13.84 -4.56
CA LEU A 12 41.84 13.49 -5.43
C LEU A 12 40.79 12.86 -4.50
N GLY A 13 39.54 13.26 -4.40
CA GLY A 13 38.73 14.26 -5.07
C GLY A 13 37.34 14.16 -4.41
N ALA A 14 36.63 15.27 -4.30
CA ALA A 14 35.29 15.28 -3.75
C ALA A 14 34.33 14.49 -4.66
N ALA A 15 33.72 13.43 -4.13
CA ALA A 15 32.54 12.83 -4.71
C ALA A 15 31.37 13.05 -3.75
N LEU A 16 30.77 14.25 -3.81
CA LEU A 16 29.42 14.46 -3.29
C LEU A 16 28.46 13.73 -4.23
N GLY A 17 28.35 12.41 -4.03
CA GLY A 17 27.31 11.61 -4.65
C GLY A 17 25.98 12.06 -4.10
N TRP A 18 25.27 12.90 -4.85
CA TRP A 18 23.83 13.08 -4.67
C TRP A 18 23.16 11.73 -4.94
N VAL A 19 22.91 10.98 -3.87
CA VAL A 19 21.99 9.85 -3.93
C VAL A 19 20.63 10.45 -4.24
N VAL A 20 20.23 10.36 -5.51
CA VAL A 20 18.84 10.49 -5.90
C VAL A 20 18.12 9.34 -5.20
N LEU A 21 17.54 9.62 -4.04
CA LEU A 21 16.54 8.77 -3.40
C LEU A 21 15.31 8.78 -4.30
N GLY A 22 15.38 8.02 -5.40
CA GLY A 22 14.20 7.63 -6.15
C GLY A 22 13.41 6.71 -5.23
N THR A 23 12.43 7.26 -4.51
CA THR A 23 11.38 6.45 -3.92
C THR A 23 10.79 5.64 -5.07
N PRO A 24 10.77 4.30 -5.01
CA PRO A 24 10.11 3.53 -6.04
C PRO A 24 8.67 4.06 -6.15
N PRO A 25 8.14 4.21 -7.38
CA PRO A 25 6.74 4.57 -7.52
C PRO A 25 5.95 3.57 -6.69
N SER A 26 5.10 4.05 -5.78
CA SER A 26 4.22 3.19 -5.00
C SER A 26 3.42 2.38 -6.00
N MET A 27 3.83 1.13 -6.23
CA MET A 27 3.05 0.19 -7.00
C MET A 27 1.74 0.10 -6.25
N ALA A 28 0.63 0.44 -6.92
CA ALA A 28 -0.68 0.23 -6.34
C ALA A 28 -0.72 -1.24 -5.90
N ALA A 29 -0.97 -1.47 -4.62
CA ALA A 29 -1.16 -2.82 -4.10
C ALA A 29 -2.21 -3.51 -4.99
N GLN A 30 -1.96 -4.76 -5.34
CA GLN A 30 -2.97 -5.57 -6.00
C GLN A 30 -3.84 -6.19 -4.92
N PRO A 31 -5.15 -6.34 -5.13
CA PRO A 31 -5.98 -7.09 -4.20
C PRO A 31 -5.46 -8.52 -4.11
N GLU A 32 -5.27 -9.02 -2.89
CA GLU A 32 -4.71 -10.36 -2.66
C GLU A 32 -5.73 -11.47 -2.90
N GLY A 33 -7.02 -11.16 -2.77
CA GLY A 33 -8.11 -12.10 -3.03
C GLY A 33 -9.31 -11.49 -3.78
N SER A 34 -10.43 -12.20 -3.71
CA SER A 34 -11.66 -11.92 -4.46
C SER A 34 -12.84 -11.67 -3.52
N CYS A 35 -13.91 -11.11 -4.07
CA CYS A 35 -15.12 -10.82 -3.31
C CYS A 35 -16.22 -11.86 -3.59
N PRO A 36 -17.01 -12.23 -2.57
CA PRO A 36 -18.12 -13.15 -2.78
C PRO A 36 -19.14 -12.61 -3.81
N PRO A 37 -19.96 -13.48 -4.42
CA PRO A 37 -20.97 -13.06 -5.37
C PRO A 37 -21.90 -11.96 -4.82
N GLY A 38 -22.05 -10.88 -5.58
CA GLY A 38 -22.88 -9.73 -5.21
C GLY A 38 -22.24 -8.76 -4.20
N TRP A 39 -20.94 -8.88 -3.96
CA TRP A 39 -20.11 -7.87 -3.30
C TRP A 39 -19.23 -7.15 -4.32
N GLU A 40 -18.83 -5.93 -4.01
CA GLU A 40 -17.95 -5.10 -4.83
C GLU A 40 -16.59 -4.90 -4.16
N LEU A 41 -15.50 -5.03 -4.90
CA LEU A 41 -14.17 -4.71 -4.43
C LEU A 41 -13.97 -3.19 -4.42
N TRP A 42 -13.73 -2.61 -3.24
CA TRP A 42 -13.47 -1.18 -3.06
C TRP A 42 -12.13 -0.97 -2.37
N THR A 43 -11.44 0.13 -2.69
CA THR A 43 -10.29 0.53 -1.88
C THR A 43 -10.75 1.03 -0.52
N VAL A 44 -9.95 0.78 0.52
CA VAL A 44 -10.14 1.33 1.88
C VAL A 44 -10.38 2.85 1.82
N ARG A 45 -9.62 3.56 0.98
CA ARG A 45 -9.77 5.02 0.77
C ARG A 45 -11.16 5.39 0.24
N LYS A 46 -11.66 4.67 -0.78
CA LYS A 46 -12.99 4.93 -1.36
C LYS A 46 -14.07 4.71 -0.31
N LEU A 47 -13.97 3.63 0.46
CA LEU A 47 -14.94 3.31 1.51
C LEU A 47 -14.94 4.33 2.64
N VAL A 48 -13.77 4.75 3.11
CA VAL A 48 -13.63 5.81 4.13
C VAL A 48 -14.26 7.12 3.66
N ASN A 49 -14.07 7.51 2.40
CA ASN A 49 -14.66 8.75 1.85
C ASN A 49 -16.17 8.65 1.67
N PHE A 50 -16.71 7.43 1.53
CA PHE A 50 -18.14 7.19 1.40
C PHE A 50 -18.84 7.12 2.78
N ALA A 51 -18.16 6.55 3.77
CA ALA A 51 -18.68 6.34 5.10
C ALA A 51 -19.01 7.65 5.81
N ALA A 52 -19.92 7.57 6.78
CA ALA A 52 -20.08 8.65 7.74
C ALA A 52 -18.76 8.88 8.50
N PRO A 53 -18.49 10.09 9.01
CA PRO A 53 -17.31 10.34 9.83
C PRO A 53 -17.25 9.39 11.04
N ARG A 54 -16.03 9.13 11.54
CA ARG A 54 -15.74 8.29 12.73
C ARG A 54 -15.75 6.78 12.48
N PHE A 55 -15.89 6.32 11.24
CA PHE A 55 -15.75 4.92 10.86
C PHE A 55 -14.36 4.58 10.28
N GLU A 56 -13.44 5.55 10.21
CA GLU A 56 -12.16 5.39 9.52
C GLU A 56 -11.31 4.28 10.13
N ASP A 57 -11.22 4.24 11.45
CA ASP A 57 -10.42 3.23 12.17
C ASP A 57 -11.05 1.84 12.06
N ALA A 58 -12.38 1.75 12.08
CA ALA A 58 -13.09 0.48 11.92
C ALA A 58 -12.90 -0.10 10.51
N ILE A 59 -13.00 0.76 9.50
CA ILE A 59 -12.79 0.37 8.10
C ILE A 59 -11.34 -0.06 7.89
N ARG A 60 -10.37 0.74 8.32
CA ARG A 60 -8.94 0.42 8.18
C ARG A 60 -8.55 -0.83 8.97
N GLY A 61 -9.08 -1.01 10.17
CA GLY A 61 -8.81 -2.17 11.01
C GLY A 61 -9.45 -3.48 10.51
N THR A 62 -10.21 -3.45 9.42
CA THR A 62 -10.77 -4.65 8.79
C THR A 62 -9.86 -5.24 7.72
N ASP A 63 -8.98 -4.43 7.12
CA ASP A 63 -7.97 -4.85 6.15
C ASP A 63 -6.85 -5.59 6.90
N ASN A 64 -6.87 -6.93 6.87
CA ASN A 64 -5.96 -7.75 7.71
C ASN A 64 -4.64 -8.08 7.01
N ASN A 65 -4.54 -7.83 5.71
CA ASN A 65 -3.38 -8.12 4.87
C ASN A 65 -2.71 -6.86 4.30
N ASP A 66 -3.18 -5.67 4.69
CA ASP A 66 -2.65 -4.36 4.29
C ASP A 66 -2.66 -4.13 2.76
N ASP A 67 -3.55 -4.81 2.02
CA ASP A 67 -3.64 -4.68 0.57
C ASP A 67 -4.44 -3.43 0.14
N ASN A 68 -5.07 -2.75 1.10
CA ASN A 68 -5.91 -1.56 0.92
C ASN A 68 -7.20 -1.80 0.12
N PHE A 69 -7.69 -3.03 0.08
CA PHE A 69 -8.99 -3.39 -0.49
C PHE A 69 -9.90 -4.01 0.56
N LEU A 70 -11.20 -3.89 0.31
CA LEU A 70 -12.26 -4.52 1.09
C LEU A 70 -13.41 -4.88 0.14
N CYS A 71 -14.13 -5.94 0.48
CA CYS A 71 -15.38 -6.27 -0.18
C CYS A 71 -16.52 -5.52 0.48
N VAL A 72 -17.36 -4.85 -0.32
CA VAL A 72 -18.48 -4.02 0.15
C VAL A 72 -19.80 -4.52 -0.44
N LYS A 73 -20.84 -4.53 0.38
CA LYS A 73 -22.21 -4.85 -0.06
C LYS A 73 -23.20 -3.83 0.46
N PHE A 74 -23.94 -3.23 -0.45
CA PHE A 74 -24.99 -2.27 -0.14
C PHE A 74 -26.31 -2.96 0.17
N ASP A 75 -27.06 -2.40 1.12
CA ASP A 75 -28.44 -2.81 1.34
C ASP A 75 -29.29 -2.42 0.12
N LYS A 76 -30.13 -3.36 -0.35
CA LYS A 76 -30.94 -3.16 -1.56
C LYS A 76 -32.04 -2.10 -1.38
N ARG A 77 -32.43 -1.79 -0.15
CA ARG A 77 -33.50 -0.85 0.20
C ARG A 77 -32.96 0.55 0.50
N ASP A 78 -31.74 0.64 1.03
CA ASP A 78 -31.08 1.91 1.30
C ASP A 78 -29.58 1.85 0.93
N PRO A 79 -29.16 2.49 -0.18
CA PRO A 79 -27.77 2.46 -0.64
C PRO A 79 -26.79 3.21 0.27
N ARG A 80 -27.27 3.87 1.33
CA ARG A 80 -26.42 4.49 2.36
C ARG A 80 -26.00 3.49 3.44
N VAL A 81 -26.70 2.36 3.53
CA VAL A 81 -26.39 1.27 4.46
C VAL A 81 -25.56 0.23 3.71
N PHE A 82 -24.42 -0.14 4.29
CA PHE A 82 -23.50 -1.10 3.69
C PHE A 82 -22.83 -1.96 4.76
N THR A 83 -22.36 -3.14 4.36
CA THR A 83 -21.48 -4.01 5.13
C THR A 83 -20.17 -4.17 4.36
N TYR A 84 -19.08 -4.39 5.08
CA TYR A 84 -17.77 -4.62 4.48
C TYR A 84 -17.03 -5.74 5.20
N ILE A 85 -16.19 -6.47 4.46
CA ILE A 85 -15.31 -7.53 4.94
C ILE A 85 -13.97 -7.44 4.22
N ASP A 86 -12.96 -8.08 4.79
CA ASP A 86 -11.65 -8.26 4.18
C ASP A 86 -11.74 -9.10 2.89
N ASN A 87 -10.98 -8.75 1.85
CA ASN A 87 -10.95 -9.49 0.57
C ASN A 87 -9.89 -10.60 0.55
N SER A 88 -9.23 -10.88 1.68
CA SER A 88 -8.24 -11.95 1.81
C SER A 88 -8.87 -13.35 1.95
N LEU A 89 -10.20 -13.45 2.07
CA LEU A 89 -10.87 -14.75 2.14
C LEU A 89 -10.71 -15.48 0.80
N PRO A 90 -10.30 -16.76 0.80
CA PRO A 90 -10.35 -17.56 -0.41
C PRO A 90 -11.82 -17.63 -0.86
N GLU A 91 -12.07 -17.42 -2.15
CA GLU A 91 -13.33 -17.85 -2.78
C GLU A 91 -13.61 -19.28 -2.29
N GLU A 92 -14.74 -19.49 -1.61
CA GLU A 92 -15.18 -20.86 -1.33
C GLU A 92 -15.29 -21.56 -2.69
N GLU A 93 -14.30 -22.39 -3.01
CA GLU A 93 -14.35 -23.28 -4.18
C GLU A 93 -15.58 -24.16 -3.99
N ASP A 94 -16.60 -23.92 -4.82
CA ASP A 94 -17.80 -24.76 -4.92
C ASP A 94 -17.35 -26.21 -5.20
N PRO A 95 -17.64 -27.20 -4.33
CA PRO A 95 -17.16 -28.58 -4.47
C PRO A 95 -17.74 -29.33 -5.67
#